data_AF-A0A939XQ74-F1
#
_entry.id   AF-A0A939XQ74-F1
#
_cell.length_a   1.000
_cell.length_b   1.000
_cell.length_c   1.000
_cell.angle_alpha   90.00
_cell.angle_beta   90.00
_cell.angle_gamma   90.00
#
_symmetry.space_group_name_H-M   'P 1'
#
loop_
_entity.id
_entity.type
_entity.pdbx_description
1 polymer ?
#
loop_
_entity_poly.entity_id
_entity_poly.type
_entity_poly.pdbx_seq_one_letter_code
_entity_poly.pdbx_strand_id
1 'polypeptide(L)'
;MSDNEEAPYYENVLTKKTSLADHLLNQIRLSKITDEDRVIAAEIIGNIDEKGYLQATLEEIATATHASVEAVENVLRMVQELDPPGVGSRNLRECLLRQMESRNMDNPIAKTILENHFEDLENRKYPQIAKALDISVENVHEAIKVIASLEPFPGRAFSQEDTHYIIPDIFVYKVEDDYVVMLNDDGLPNLRINSFYRDALAKGKDIDAEIGEYIQEKMRSALWLIKSIQQRQRTIYKVTRSIVKFQRDFFDYGIEYLKPLVLRDIAEDIQMHESTISRVTTNKYV
;
A
#
# COMPACT_ATOMS: atom_id res chain seq x y z
N MET A 1 -35.15 -1.60 24.52
CA MET A 1 -34.42 -0.98 23.41
C MET A 1 -32.96 -1.19 23.74
N SER A 2 -32.41 -2.26 23.18
CA SER A 2 -31.10 -2.79 23.53
C SER A 2 -30.44 -3.18 22.20
N ASP A 3 -30.03 -2.18 21.43
CA ASP A 3 -29.20 -2.40 20.24
C ASP A 3 -27.79 -2.66 20.73
N ASN A 4 -27.51 -3.94 20.95
CA ASN A 4 -26.17 -4.47 21.09
C ASN A 4 -25.58 -4.55 19.67
N GLU A 5 -25.17 -3.41 19.12
CA GLU A 5 -24.30 -3.38 17.94
C GLU A 5 -22.92 -3.86 18.37
N GLU A 6 -22.73 -5.18 18.37
CA GLU A 6 -21.41 -5.80 18.36
C GLU A 6 -20.69 -5.29 17.10
N ALA A 7 -19.83 -4.28 17.28
CA ALA A 7 -18.93 -3.82 16.24
C ALA A 7 -18.12 -5.04 15.74
N PRO A 8 -18.15 -5.35 14.44
CA PRO A 8 -17.49 -6.54 13.93
C PRO A 8 -15.98 -6.45 14.21
N TYR A 9 -15.45 -7.51 14.84
CA TYR A 9 -14.02 -7.69 15.09
C TYR A 9 -13.24 -7.51 13.77
N TYR A 10 -12.41 -6.47 13.71
CA TYR A 10 -11.60 -6.10 12.54
C TYR A 10 -10.56 -7.16 12.10
N GLU A 11 -10.39 -8.25 12.86
CA GLU A 11 -9.39 -9.28 12.57
C GLU A 11 -9.76 -10.24 11.43
N ASN A 12 -11.00 -10.21 10.89
CA ASN A 12 -11.48 -11.22 9.94
C ASN A 12 -11.82 -10.73 8.52
N VAL A 13 -11.34 -9.57 8.07
CA VAL A 13 -11.47 -9.18 6.65
C VAL A 13 -10.17 -8.62 6.09
N LEU A 14 -9.07 -9.33 6.30
CA LEU A 14 -7.95 -9.29 5.35
C LEU A 14 -8.31 -10.23 4.20
N THR A 15 -9.26 -9.81 3.36
CA THR A 15 -9.44 -10.46 2.06
C THR A 15 -8.17 -10.17 1.27
N LYS A 16 -7.20 -11.09 1.30
CA LYS A 16 -6.00 -11.00 0.48
C LYS A 16 -6.47 -10.92 -0.98
N LYS A 17 -6.48 -9.71 -1.54
CA LYS A 17 -6.89 -9.48 -2.93
C LYS A 17 -5.91 -10.26 -3.82
N THR A 18 -6.46 -10.98 -4.79
CA THR A 18 -5.72 -11.89 -5.68
C THR A 18 -4.58 -11.16 -6.39
N SER A 19 -3.35 -11.66 -6.30
CA SER A 19 -2.20 -11.10 -7.02
C SER A 19 -2.29 -11.40 -8.52
N LEU A 20 -1.53 -10.68 -9.36
CA LEU A 20 -1.45 -10.96 -10.80
C LEU A 20 -1.06 -12.42 -11.06
N ALA A 21 -0.02 -12.89 -10.35
CA ALA A 21 0.45 -14.26 -10.47
C ALA A 21 -0.64 -15.28 -10.09
N ASP A 22 -1.33 -15.06 -8.98
CA ASP A 22 -2.45 -15.93 -8.56
C ASP A 22 -3.58 -15.93 -9.60
N HIS A 23 -3.87 -14.78 -10.19
CA HIS A 23 -4.90 -14.64 -11.22
C HIS A 23 -4.56 -15.46 -12.47
N LEU A 24 -3.34 -15.30 -13.00
CA LEU A 24 -2.86 -16.03 -14.18
C LEU A 24 -2.76 -17.54 -13.93
N LEU A 25 -2.22 -17.95 -12.77
CA LEU A 25 -2.14 -19.36 -12.39
C LEU A 25 -3.52 -20.00 -12.31
N ASN A 26 -4.53 -19.28 -11.82
CA ASN A 26 -5.91 -19.77 -11.82
C ASN A 26 -6.45 -19.95 -13.24
N GLN A 27 -6.16 -19.05 -14.18
CA GLN A 27 -6.56 -19.22 -15.58
C GLN A 27 -5.87 -20.40 -16.25
N ILE A 28 -4.58 -20.60 -15.98
CA ILE A 28 -3.83 -21.77 -16.47
C ILE A 28 -4.42 -23.08 -15.93
N ARG A 29 -4.83 -23.11 -14.65
CA ARG A 29 -5.49 -24.29 -14.07
C ARG A 29 -6.80 -24.66 -14.76
N LEU A 30 -7.55 -23.66 -15.22
CA LEU A 30 -8.80 -23.84 -15.96
C LEU A 30 -8.58 -24.18 -17.44
N SER A 31 -7.36 -23.95 -17.94
CA SER A 31 -6.98 -24.22 -19.33
C SER A 31 -6.64 -25.70 -19.55
N LYS A 32 -6.94 -26.19 -20.76
CA LYS A 32 -6.59 -27.56 -21.19
C LYS A 32 -5.16 -27.59 -21.71
N ILE A 33 -4.20 -27.70 -20.80
CA ILE A 33 -2.77 -27.82 -21.12
C ILE A 33 -2.16 -29.05 -20.44
N THR A 34 -1.01 -29.51 -20.93
CA THR A 34 -0.31 -30.67 -20.37
C THR A 34 0.31 -30.32 -19.00
N ASP A 35 0.64 -31.33 -18.19
CA ASP A 35 1.30 -31.10 -16.91
C ASP A 35 2.73 -30.54 -17.07
N GLU A 36 3.40 -30.86 -18.19
CA GLU A 36 4.69 -30.27 -18.56
C GLU A 36 4.54 -28.77 -18.88
N ASP A 37 3.54 -28.41 -19.70
CA ASP A 37 3.24 -27.00 -20.02
C ASP A 37 2.83 -26.21 -18.79
N ARG A 38 2.18 -26.83 -17.81
CA ARG A 38 1.80 -26.19 -16.53
C ARG A 38 3.01 -25.76 -15.73
N VAL A 39 4.04 -26.60 -15.68
CA VAL A 39 5.29 -26.29 -14.97
C VAL A 39 5.97 -25.11 -15.63
N ILE A 40 6.05 -25.12 -16.97
CA ILE A 40 6.62 -24.02 -17.75
C ILE A 40 5.82 -22.72 -17.57
N ALA A 41 4.48 -22.79 -17.62
CA ALA A 41 3.61 -21.63 -17.44
C ALA A 41 3.75 -21.03 -16.03
N ALA A 42 3.88 -21.86 -15.00
CA ALA A 42 4.09 -21.40 -13.63
C ALA A 42 5.42 -20.66 -13.49
N GLU A 43 6.49 -21.16 -14.12
CA GLU A 43 7.80 -20.51 -14.14
C GLU A 43 7.75 -19.17 -14.88
N ILE A 44 7.09 -19.12 -16.05
CA ILE A 44 6.87 -17.87 -16.80
C ILE A 44 6.13 -16.86 -15.94
N ILE A 45 4.99 -17.24 -15.35
CA ILE A 45 4.16 -16.36 -14.52
C ILE A 45 4.94 -15.86 -13.28
N GLY A 46 5.78 -16.70 -12.69
CA GLY A 46 6.64 -16.31 -11.57
C GLY A 46 7.69 -15.25 -11.92
N ASN A 47 8.06 -15.13 -13.20
CA ASN A 47 9.03 -14.16 -13.71
C ASN A 47 8.37 -12.90 -14.32
N ILE A 48 7.06 -12.70 -14.13
CA ILE A 48 6.34 -11.50 -14.54
C ILE A 48 6.40 -10.46 -13.42
N ASP A 49 6.77 -9.21 -13.76
CA ASP A 49 6.81 -8.10 -12.81
C ASP A 49 5.40 -7.54 -12.50
N GLU A 50 5.33 -6.60 -11.56
CA GLU A 50 4.06 -5.95 -11.20
C GLU A 50 3.43 -5.13 -12.34
N LYS A 51 4.21 -4.76 -13.35
CA LYS A 51 3.72 -4.07 -14.54
C LYS A 51 3.12 -5.04 -15.56
N GLY A 52 3.40 -6.33 -15.44
CA GLY A 52 2.94 -7.40 -16.32
C GLY A 52 3.93 -7.79 -17.42
N TYR A 53 5.20 -7.40 -17.32
CA TYR A 53 6.28 -7.73 -18.25
C TYR A 53 7.12 -8.91 -17.76
N LEU A 54 7.50 -9.79 -18.70
CA LEU A 54 8.41 -10.90 -18.43
C LEU A 54 9.85 -10.38 -18.28
N GLN A 55 10.47 -10.66 -17.12
CA GLN A 55 11.84 -10.20 -16.83
C GLN A 55 12.92 -11.23 -17.22
N ALA A 56 12.57 -12.51 -17.23
CA ALA A 56 13.50 -13.59 -17.56
C ALA A 56 13.58 -13.85 -19.08
N THR A 57 14.74 -14.32 -19.52
CA THR A 57 14.95 -14.80 -20.89
C THR A 57 14.35 -16.20 -21.09
N LEU A 58 14.07 -16.57 -22.34
CA LEU A 58 13.54 -17.91 -22.63
C LEU A 58 14.53 -19.02 -22.25
N GLU A 59 15.83 -18.74 -22.39
CA GLU A 59 16.92 -19.66 -22.09
C GLU A 59 17.02 -19.94 -20.58
N GLU A 60 16.83 -18.92 -19.76
CA GLU A 60 16.80 -19.05 -18.29
C GLU A 60 15.63 -19.92 -17.84
N ILE A 61 14.43 -19.67 -18.40
CA ILE A 61 13.22 -20.44 -18.10
C ILE A 61 13.38 -21.89 -18.57
N ALA A 62 13.89 -22.10 -19.79
CA ALA A 62 14.14 -23.44 -20.33
C ALA A 62 15.12 -24.25 -19.47
N THR A 63 16.16 -23.58 -18.94
CA THR A 63 17.12 -24.20 -18.03
C THR A 63 16.47 -24.58 -16.70
N ALA A 64 15.62 -23.70 -16.14
CA ALA A 64 14.92 -23.94 -14.88
C ALA A 64 13.89 -25.07 -14.96
N THR A 65 13.19 -25.20 -16.10
CA THR A 65 12.13 -26.20 -16.30
C THR A 65 12.62 -27.48 -16.97
N HIS A 66 13.91 -27.58 -17.33
CA HIS A 66 14.49 -28.66 -18.13
C HIS A 66 13.74 -28.92 -19.46
N ALA A 67 13.19 -27.86 -20.05
CA ALA A 67 12.42 -27.92 -21.29
C ALA A 67 13.26 -27.37 -22.48
N SER A 68 12.79 -27.62 -23.70
CA SER A 68 13.37 -26.95 -24.87
C SER A 68 12.90 -25.49 -24.95
N VAL A 69 13.75 -24.62 -25.51
CA VAL A 69 13.40 -23.20 -25.73
C VAL A 69 12.13 -23.07 -26.58
N GLU A 70 11.94 -23.95 -27.57
CA GLU A 70 10.73 -24.00 -28.40
C GLU A 70 9.47 -24.31 -27.58
N ALA A 71 9.55 -25.21 -26.61
CA ALA A 71 8.43 -25.51 -25.71
C ALA A 71 8.09 -24.29 -24.84
N VAL A 72 9.11 -23.62 -24.28
CA VAL A 72 8.91 -22.38 -23.50
C VAL A 72 8.26 -21.29 -24.34
N GLU A 73 8.68 -21.12 -25.59
CA GLU A 73 8.09 -20.12 -26.48
C GLU A 73 6.62 -20.42 -26.79
N ASN A 74 6.26 -21.69 -27.02
CA ASN A 74 4.88 -22.09 -27.23
C ASN A 74 4.01 -21.81 -26.00
N VAL A 75 4.51 -22.14 -24.80
CA VAL A 75 3.80 -21.86 -23.55
C VAL A 75 3.70 -20.37 -23.26
N LEU A 76 4.75 -19.59 -23.57
CA LEU A 76 4.70 -18.14 -23.45
C LEU A 76 3.59 -17.54 -24.30
N ARG A 77 3.39 -18.00 -25.54
CA ARG A 77 2.28 -17.53 -26.38
C ARG A 77 0.93 -17.83 -25.73
N MET A 78 0.76 -19.00 -25.12
CA MET A 78 -0.46 -19.33 -24.37
C MET A 78 -0.65 -18.41 -23.16
N VAL A 79 0.40 -18.11 -22.41
CA VAL A 79 0.35 -17.17 -21.27
C VAL A 79 0.00 -15.75 -21.74
N GLN A 80 0.49 -15.32 -22.90
CA GLN A 80 0.21 -14.01 -23.48
C GLN A 80 -1.24 -13.84 -23.98
N GLU A 81 -1.98 -14.94 -24.16
CA GLU A 81 -3.40 -14.93 -24.53
C GLU A 81 -4.34 -14.83 -23.30
N LEU A 82 -3.78 -14.90 -22.08
CA LEU A 82 -4.54 -14.78 -20.83
C LEU A 82 -5.01 -13.33 -20.58
N ASP A 83 -5.94 -13.19 -19.64
CA ASP A 83 -6.39 -11.89 -19.13
C ASP A 83 -5.52 -11.47 -17.93
N PRO A 84 -5.02 -10.23 -17.83
CA PRO A 84 -5.23 -9.09 -18.74
C PRO A 84 -4.43 -9.17 -20.06
N PRO A 85 -4.98 -8.67 -21.18
CA PRO A 85 -4.31 -8.74 -22.48
C PRO A 85 -2.99 -7.97 -22.48
N GLY A 86 -1.96 -8.56 -23.08
CA GLY A 86 -0.60 -7.99 -23.13
C GLY A 86 0.28 -8.37 -21.94
N VAL A 87 -0.21 -9.17 -20.99
CA VAL A 87 0.58 -9.76 -19.91
C VAL A 87 1.63 -10.74 -20.46
N GLY A 88 2.79 -10.84 -19.81
CA GLY A 88 3.88 -11.71 -20.26
C GLY A 88 4.59 -11.22 -21.53
N SER A 89 4.38 -9.96 -21.90
CA SER A 89 5.15 -9.32 -22.98
C SER A 89 6.57 -9.01 -22.52
N ARG A 90 7.54 -8.99 -23.44
CA ARG A 90 8.95 -8.66 -23.12
C ARG A 90 9.21 -7.16 -23.19
N ASN A 91 8.39 -6.44 -23.94
CA ASN A 91 8.50 -4.99 -24.09
C ASN A 91 7.14 -4.34 -24.37
N LEU A 92 7.09 -3.02 -24.27
CA LEU A 92 5.88 -2.22 -24.48
C LEU A 92 5.31 -2.39 -25.90
N ARG A 93 6.17 -2.50 -26.91
CA ARG A 93 5.73 -2.68 -28.31
C ARG A 93 4.93 -3.98 -28.49
N GLU A 94 5.48 -5.09 -27.99
CA GLU A 94 4.82 -6.39 -27.98
C GLU A 94 3.50 -6.34 -27.19
N CYS A 95 3.51 -5.70 -26.03
CA CYS A 95 2.32 -5.55 -25.19
C CYS A 95 1.17 -4.86 -25.93
N LEU A 96 1.46 -3.72 -26.58
CA LEU A 96 0.45 -2.95 -27.32
C LEU A 96 -0.05 -3.71 -28.56
N LEU A 97 0.85 -4.38 -29.29
CA LEU A 97 0.47 -5.20 -30.45
C LEU A 97 -0.46 -6.35 -30.04
N ARG A 98 -0.14 -7.05 -28.95
CA ARG A 98 -0.97 -8.13 -28.40
C ARG A 98 -2.35 -7.64 -27.95
N GLN A 99 -2.42 -6.46 -27.34
CA GLN A 99 -3.70 -5.87 -26.95
C GLN A 99 -4.56 -5.49 -28.16
N MET A 100 -3.94 -5.00 -29.24
CA MET A 100 -4.65 -4.74 -30.49
C MET A 100 -5.21 -6.02 -31.12
N GLU A 101 -4.41 -7.10 -31.14
CA GLU A 101 -4.83 -8.41 -31.65
C GLU A 101 -5.98 -8.99 -30.82
N SER A 102 -5.85 -9.01 -29.49
CA SER A 102 -6.88 -9.53 -28.57
C SER A 102 -8.21 -8.77 -28.68
N ARG A 103 -8.17 -7.44 -28.87
CA ARG A 103 -9.37 -6.61 -29.00
C ARG A 103 -9.98 -6.60 -30.42
N ASN A 104 -9.41 -7.35 -31.38
CA ASN A 104 -9.77 -7.28 -32.79
C ASN A 104 -9.83 -5.84 -33.32
N MET A 105 -8.93 -4.98 -32.84
CA MET A 105 -8.83 -3.58 -33.28
C MET A 105 -8.09 -3.54 -34.61
N ASP A 106 -8.85 -3.65 -35.69
CA ASP A 106 -8.33 -3.68 -37.06
C ASP A 106 -7.98 -2.25 -37.53
N ASN A 107 -6.91 -1.68 -36.97
CA ASN A 107 -6.34 -0.41 -37.41
C ASN A 107 -4.95 -0.67 -38.01
N PRO A 108 -4.85 -0.84 -39.34
CA PRO A 108 -3.58 -1.17 -39.99
C PRO A 108 -2.53 -0.07 -39.78
N ILE A 109 -2.94 1.20 -39.72
CA ILE A 109 -2.03 2.33 -39.51
C ILE A 109 -1.41 2.25 -38.12
N ALA A 110 -2.21 2.05 -37.07
CA ALA A 110 -1.71 1.90 -35.71
C ALA A 110 -0.77 0.69 -35.56
N LYS A 111 -1.10 -0.44 -36.20
CA LYS A 111 -0.23 -1.63 -36.22
C LYS A 111 1.11 -1.34 -36.91
N THR A 112 1.10 -0.71 -38.08
CA THR A 112 2.33 -0.35 -38.80
C THR A 112 3.18 0.66 -38.02
N ILE A 113 2.55 1.60 -37.31
CA ILE A 113 3.27 2.54 -36.43
C ILE A 113 3.98 1.80 -35.30
N LEU A 114 3.30 0.86 -34.63
CA LEU A 114 3.90 0.08 -33.55
C LEU A 114 5.02 -0.85 -34.05
N GLU A 115 4.88 -1.47 -35.22
CA GLU A 115 5.88 -2.38 -35.78
C GLU A 115 7.14 -1.65 -36.27
N ASN A 116 6.97 -0.63 -37.11
CA ASN A 116 8.06 -0.03 -37.89
C ASN A 116 8.50 1.36 -37.43
N HIS A 117 7.64 2.10 -36.71
CA HIS A 117 7.87 3.50 -36.34
C HIS A 117 7.74 3.76 -34.82
N PHE A 118 8.01 2.74 -34.00
CA PHE A 118 7.87 2.85 -32.55
C PHE A 118 8.80 3.91 -31.94
N GLU A 119 10.06 4.01 -32.40
CA GLU A 119 11.01 5.03 -31.92
C GLU A 119 10.56 6.45 -32.28
N ASP A 120 9.96 6.63 -33.46
CA ASP A 120 9.42 7.93 -33.88
C ASP A 120 8.18 8.30 -33.06
N LEU A 121 7.37 7.31 -32.67
CA LEU A 121 6.22 7.48 -31.78
C LEU A 121 6.66 7.91 -30.37
N GLU A 122 7.66 7.24 -29.78
CA GLU A 122 8.22 7.58 -28.47
C GLU A 122 8.77 9.02 -28.45
N ASN A 123 9.48 9.41 -29.51
CA ASN A 123 10.05 10.74 -29.65
C ASN A 123 9.05 11.81 -30.15
N ARG A 124 7.76 11.46 -30.33
CA ARG A 124 6.70 12.35 -30.82
C ARG A 124 6.97 12.97 -32.19
N LYS A 125 7.70 12.27 -33.07
CA LYS A 125 8.07 12.74 -34.42
C LYS A 125 6.98 12.44 -35.45
N TYR A 126 5.74 12.88 -35.19
CA TYR A 126 4.57 12.57 -36.03
C TYR A 126 4.71 12.97 -37.51
N PRO A 127 5.33 14.11 -37.87
CA PRO A 127 5.54 14.45 -39.28
C PRO A 127 6.44 13.46 -40.03
N GLN A 128 7.36 12.78 -39.33
CA GLN A 128 8.24 11.78 -39.94
C GLN A 128 7.48 10.49 -40.22
N ILE A 129 6.60 10.09 -39.30
CA ILE A 129 5.69 8.96 -39.46
C ILE A 129 4.74 9.19 -40.64
N ALA A 130 4.12 10.37 -40.70
CA ALA A 130 3.23 10.75 -41.80
C ALA A 130 3.92 10.67 -43.17
N LYS A 131 5.17 11.16 -43.24
CA LYS A 131 5.98 11.11 -44.46
C LYS A 131 6.42 9.69 -44.83
N ALA A 132 6.75 8.85 -43.84
CA ALA A 132 7.20 7.48 -44.09
C ALA A 132 6.06 6.57 -44.55
N LEU A 133 4.85 6.80 -44.04
CA LEU A 133 3.65 6.03 -44.37
C LEU A 133 2.84 6.62 -45.55
N ASP A 134 3.26 7.77 -46.08
CA ASP A 134 2.56 8.53 -47.14
C ASP A 134 1.08 8.82 -46.79
N ILE A 135 0.84 9.22 -45.54
CA ILE A 135 -0.49 9.56 -45.01
C ILE A 135 -0.53 10.98 -44.43
N SER A 136 -1.74 11.52 -44.28
CA SER A 136 -1.93 12.81 -43.61
C SER A 136 -1.56 12.73 -42.12
N VAL A 137 -1.15 13.88 -41.57
CA VAL A 137 -0.84 14.00 -40.14
C VAL A 137 -2.10 13.75 -39.29
N GLU A 138 -3.28 14.11 -39.80
CA GLU A 138 -4.57 13.80 -39.18
C GLU A 138 -4.78 12.29 -38.99
N ASN A 139 -4.46 11.46 -40.00
CA ASN A 139 -4.59 10.01 -39.90
C ASN A 139 -3.59 9.41 -38.88
N VAL A 140 -2.39 9.99 -38.78
CA VAL A 140 -1.43 9.63 -37.74
C VAL A 140 -2.00 9.95 -36.36
N HIS A 141 -2.63 11.11 -36.18
CA HIS A 141 -3.27 11.47 -34.91
C HIS A 141 -4.43 10.53 -34.55
N GLU A 142 -5.23 10.09 -35.51
CA GLU A 142 -6.28 9.09 -35.26
C GLU A 142 -5.70 7.76 -34.80
N ALA A 143 -4.64 7.27 -35.45
CA ALA A 143 -3.95 6.05 -35.05
C ALA A 143 -3.35 6.18 -33.64
N ILE A 144 -2.78 7.33 -33.29
CA ILE A 144 -2.25 7.59 -31.94
C ILE A 144 -3.35 7.57 -30.88
N LYS A 145 -4.54 8.11 -31.18
CA LYS A 145 -5.68 8.04 -30.24
C LYS A 145 -6.06 6.60 -29.93
N VAL A 146 -6.00 5.71 -30.92
CA VAL A 146 -6.23 4.27 -30.72
C VAL A 146 -5.14 3.68 -29.83
N ILE A 147 -3.86 3.92 -30.14
CA ILE A 147 -2.73 3.42 -29.33
C ILE A 147 -2.82 3.94 -27.88
N ALA A 148 -3.21 5.19 -27.69
CA ALA A 148 -3.37 5.81 -26.37
C ALA A 148 -4.55 5.24 -25.56
N SER A 149 -5.48 4.51 -26.19
CA SER A 149 -6.58 3.83 -25.50
C SER A 149 -6.23 2.42 -24.98
N LEU A 150 -5.02 1.94 -25.29
CA LEU A 150 -4.48 0.67 -24.81
C LEU A 150 -3.82 0.85 -23.43
N GLU A 151 -3.70 -0.24 -22.66
CA GLU A 151 -3.14 -0.20 -21.30
C GLU A 151 -1.65 -0.55 -21.33
N PRO A 152 -0.71 0.39 -21.12
CA PRO A 152 0.72 0.09 -21.16
C PRO A 152 1.21 -0.77 -19.99
N PHE A 153 0.43 -0.91 -18.91
CA PHE A 153 0.81 -1.68 -17.73
C PHE A 153 -0.31 -2.64 -17.32
N PRO A 154 -0.42 -3.82 -17.97
CA PRO A 154 -1.51 -4.76 -17.70
C PRO A 154 -1.56 -5.24 -16.23
N GLY A 155 -0.41 -5.30 -15.55
CA GLY A 155 -0.33 -5.69 -14.14
C GLY A 155 -0.86 -4.64 -13.15
N ARG A 156 -1.09 -3.38 -13.58
CA ARG A 156 -1.53 -2.28 -12.70
C ARG A 156 -2.84 -2.58 -11.97
N ALA A 157 -3.77 -3.28 -12.60
CA ALA A 157 -5.05 -3.64 -11.98
C ALA A 157 -4.87 -4.60 -10.76
N PHE A 158 -3.72 -5.25 -10.67
CA PHE A 158 -3.38 -6.25 -9.66
C PHE A 158 -2.23 -5.81 -8.73
N SER A 159 -1.45 -4.78 -9.12
CA SER A 159 -0.45 -4.17 -8.26
C SER A 159 -1.15 -3.44 -7.12
N GLN A 160 -0.89 -3.91 -5.91
CA GLN A 160 -1.36 -3.30 -4.67
C GLN A 160 -0.24 -2.43 -4.14
N GLU A 161 -0.22 -1.16 -4.53
CA GLU A 161 0.33 -0.15 -3.62
C GLU A 161 -0.71 0.00 -2.49
N ASP A 162 -0.61 -0.84 -1.47
CA ASP A 162 -1.25 -0.54 -0.19
C ASP A 162 -0.64 0.78 0.28
N THR A 163 -1.32 1.88 -0.05
CA THR A 163 -0.96 3.20 0.43
C THR A 163 -1.24 3.18 1.92
N HIS A 164 -0.19 2.87 2.70
CA HIS A 164 -0.27 2.87 4.14
C HIS A 164 -0.32 4.33 4.58
N TYR A 165 -1.53 4.84 4.78
CA TYR A 165 -1.73 6.14 5.38
C TYR A 165 -1.23 6.07 6.82
N ILE A 166 -0.26 6.92 7.14
CA ILE A 166 0.19 7.11 8.50
C ILE A 166 -0.91 7.88 9.22
N ILE A 167 -1.56 7.25 10.19
CA ILE A 167 -2.47 7.93 11.11
C ILE A 167 -1.59 8.61 12.16
N PRO A 168 -1.59 9.96 12.25
CA PRO A 168 -0.76 10.67 13.22
C PRO A 168 -1.26 10.42 14.64
N ASP A 169 -0.33 10.37 15.60
CA ASP A 169 -0.67 10.25 17.02
C ASP A 169 -1.10 11.61 17.61
N ILE A 170 -0.70 12.72 16.99
CA ILE A 170 -0.93 14.09 17.45
C ILE A 170 -1.20 14.98 16.23
N PHE A 171 -2.09 15.95 16.37
CA PHE A 171 -2.29 17.02 15.40
C PHE A 171 -1.77 18.36 15.95
N VAL A 172 -1.24 19.19 15.07
CA VAL A 172 -0.83 20.57 15.39
C VAL A 172 -1.59 21.52 14.47
N TYR A 173 -2.45 22.35 15.05
CA TYR A 173 -3.24 23.33 14.33
C TYR A 173 -2.74 24.74 14.61
N LYS A 174 -2.67 25.58 13.58
CA LYS A 174 -2.49 27.02 13.77
C LYS A 174 -3.86 27.65 13.99
N VAL A 175 -4.06 28.24 15.17
CA VAL A 175 -5.28 28.98 15.53
C VAL A 175 -4.85 30.42 15.81
N GLU A 176 -5.26 31.33 14.93
CA GLU A 176 -4.78 32.72 14.93
C GLU A 176 -3.25 32.77 14.85
N ASP A 177 -2.59 33.32 15.88
CA ASP A 177 -1.14 33.44 15.94
C ASP A 177 -0.46 32.29 16.70
N ASP A 178 -1.20 31.37 17.33
CA ASP A 178 -0.65 30.30 18.17
C ASP A 178 -0.91 28.90 17.62
N TYR A 179 -0.06 27.95 18.05
CA TYR A 179 -0.18 26.54 17.69
C TYR A 179 -0.83 25.74 18.82
N VAL A 180 -1.93 25.05 18.50
CA VAL A 180 -2.67 24.18 19.39
C VAL A 180 -2.36 22.72 19.06
N VAL A 181 -1.88 21.99 20.07
CA VAL A 181 -1.58 20.57 19.97
C VAL A 181 -2.79 19.77 20.44
N MET A 182 -3.27 18.82 19.62
CA MET A 182 -4.40 17.94 19.95
C MET A 182 -3.96 16.48 19.81
N LEU A 183 -4.26 15.64 20.79
CA LEU A 183 -3.97 14.21 20.69
C LEU A 183 -4.98 13.55 19.76
N ASN A 184 -4.51 12.60 18.95
CA ASN A 184 -5.42 11.75 18.20
C ASN A 184 -5.94 10.66 19.14
N ASP A 185 -7.20 10.80 19.55
CA ASP A 185 -7.89 9.80 20.38
C ASP A 185 -8.62 8.74 19.53
N ASP A 186 -8.57 8.84 18.19
CA ASP A 186 -9.20 7.87 17.29
C ASP A 186 -8.57 6.48 17.48
N GLY A 187 -9.42 5.51 17.83
CA GLY A 187 -9.01 4.12 18.07
C GLY A 187 -8.64 3.78 19.53
N LEU A 188 -8.65 4.75 20.46
CA LEU A 188 -8.46 4.47 21.88
C LEU A 188 -9.81 4.17 22.57
N PRO A 189 -10.02 2.97 23.13
CA PRO A 189 -11.25 2.67 23.84
C PRO A 189 -11.32 3.45 25.16
N ASN A 190 -12.51 3.97 25.49
CA ASN A 190 -12.78 4.61 26.78
C ASN A 190 -12.77 3.57 27.91
N LEU A 191 -11.60 3.36 28.52
CA LEU A 191 -11.43 2.41 29.61
C LEU A 191 -12.12 2.90 30.89
N ARG A 192 -13.05 2.10 31.41
CA ARG A 192 -13.75 2.34 32.68
C ARG A 192 -13.75 1.08 33.52
N ILE A 193 -13.70 1.26 34.84
CA ILE A 193 -13.85 0.15 35.78
C ILE A 193 -15.33 -0.11 35.98
N ASN A 194 -15.73 -1.37 35.83
CA ASN A 194 -17.11 -1.79 36.05
C ASN A 194 -17.51 -1.55 37.52
N SER A 195 -18.62 -0.85 37.74
CA SER A 195 -19.14 -0.50 39.07
C SER A 195 -19.52 -1.70 39.90
N PHE A 196 -19.85 -2.84 39.28
CA PHE A 196 -20.21 -4.08 39.96
C PHE A 196 -19.13 -4.53 40.97
N TYR A 197 -17.86 -4.54 40.56
CA TYR A 197 -16.75 -4.96 41.43
C TYR A 197 -16.45 -3.94 42.53
N ARG A 198 -16.64 -2.64 42.23
CA ARG A 198 -16.49 -1.58 43.23
C ARG A 198 -17.54 -1.68 44.33
N ASP A 199 -18.77 -1.99 43.94
CA ASP A 199 -19.89 -2.11 44.88
C ASP A 199 -19.85 -3.43 45.65
N ALA A 200 -19.33 -4.51 45.04
CA ALA A 200 -19.08 -5.80 45.68
C ALA A 200 -18.07 -5.68 46.84
N LEU A 201 -16.97 -4.95 46.64
CA LEU A 201 -16.00 -4.66 47.71
C LEU A 201 -16.56 -3.74 48.80
N ALA A 202 -17.44 -2.79 48.45
CA ALA A 202 -18.02 -1.84 49.40
C ALA A 202 -19.13 -2.44 50.29
N LYS A 203 -19.84 -3.47 49.82
CA LYS A 203 -20.99 -4.07 50.52
C LYS A 203 -20.66 -5.31 51.36
N GLY A 204 -19.46 -5.88 51.23
CA GLY A 204 -18.69 -6.59 52.27
C GLY A 204 -19.33 -7.71 53.13
N LYS A 205 -20.53 -8.23 52.83
CA LYS A 205 -21.20 -9.20 53.72
C LYS A 205 -21.28 -10.66 53.23
N ASP A 206 -20.98 -10.95 51.97
CA ASP A 206 -21.15 -12.31 51.38
C ASP A 206 -19.99 -12.76 50.47
N ILE A 207 -18.82 -12.13 50.56
CA ILE A 207 -17.67 -12.47 49.70
C ILE A 207 -16.59 -13.10 50.57
N ASP A 208 -16.16 -14.30 50.19
CA ASP A 208 -15.03 -15.00 50.80
C ASP A 208 -13.78 -14.11 50.81
N ALA A 209 -13.01 -14.15 51.89
CA ALA A 209 -11.90 -13.22 52.11
C ALA A 209 -10.85 -13.30 50.99
N GLU A 210 -10.60 -14.51 50.49
CA GLU A 210 -9.66 -14.78 49.40
C GLU A 210 -10.16 -14.20 48.05
N ILE A 211 -11.47 -14.25 47.80
CA ILE A 211 -12.10 -13.68 46.60
C ILE A 211 -12.07 -12.15 46.67
N GLY A 212 -12.31 -11.57 47.85
CA GLY A 212 -12.25 -10.12 48.06
C GLY A 212 -10.85 -9.55 47.79
N GLU A 213 -9.81 -10.21 48.30
CA GLU A 213 -8.41 -9.81 48.08
C GLU A 213 -8.02 -9.88 46.60
N TYR A 214 -8.42 -10.95 45.91
CA TYR A 214 -8.19 -11.09 44.47
C TYR A 214 -8.84 -9.96 43.66
N ILE A 215 -10.11 -9.64 43.93
CA ILE A 215 -10.83 -8.56 43.23
C ILE A 215 -10.13 -7.21 43.49
N GLN A 216 -9.69 -6.96 44.73
CA GLN A 216 -8.98 -5.73 45.09
C GLN A 216 -7.64 -5.58 44.34
N GLU A 217 -6.87 -6.68 44.20
CA GLU A 217 -5.63 -6.69 43.43
C GLU A 217 -5.87 -6.39 41.95
N LYS A 218 -6.88 -7.03 41.34
CA LYS A 218 -7.24 -6.78 39.93
C LYS A 218 -7.76 -5.36 39.71
N MET A 219 -8.53 -4.81 40.65
CA MET A 219 -8.97 -3.41 40.59
C MET A 219 -7.79 -2.44 40.66
N ARG A 220 -6.82 -2.70 41.54
CA ARG A 220 -5.60 -1.87 41.64
C ARG A 220 -4.80 -1.93 40.34
N SER A 221 -4.67 -3.12 39.75
CA SER A 221 -3.98 -3.32 38.48
C SER A 221 -4.67 -2.58 37.33
N ALA A 222 -6.01 -2.63 37.26
CA ALA A 222 -6.80 -1.90 36.27
C ALA A 222 -6.67 -0.37 36.42
N LEU A 223 -6.75 0.15 37.65
CA LEU A 223 -6.52 1.57 37.94
C LEU A 223 -5.13 2.02 37.52
N TRP A 224 -4.12 1.19 37.80
CA TRP A 224 -2.74 1.47 37.43
C TRP A 224 -2.57 1.53 35.90
N LEU A 225 -3.20 0.62 35.15
CA LEU A 225 -3.18 0.64 33.69
C LEU A 225 -3.82 1.92 33.12
N ILE A 226 -5.02 2.27 33.58
CA ILE A 226 -5.74 3.49 33.14
C ILE A 226 -4.88 4.73 33.42
N LYS A 227 -4.32 4.82 34.63
CA LYS A 227 -3.46 5.94 35.02
C LYS A 227 -2.19 6.00 34.18
N SER A 228 -1.61 4.85 33.84
CA SER A 228 -0.39 4.77 33.01
C SER A 228 -0.65 5.23 31.58
N ILE A 229 -1.80 4.89 30.99
CA ILE A 229 -2.22 5.36 29.67
C ILE A 229 -2.41 6.88 29.67
N GLN A 230 -3.15 7.42 30.65
CA GLN A 230 -3.34 8.87 30.80
C GLN A 230 -2.02 9.61 31.01
N GLN A 231 -1.10 9.04 31.79
CA GLN A 231 0.23 9.61 32.00
C GLN A 231 1.04 9.62 30.70
N ARG A 232 0.97 8.57 29.89
CA ARG A 232 1.61 8.51 28.57
C ARG A 232 1.05 9.58 27.65
N GLN A 233 -0.28 9.70 27.50
CA GLN A 233 -0.93 10.74 26.69
C GLN A 233 -0.49 12.14 27.12
N ARG A 234 -0.50 12.42 28.44
CA ARG A 234 -0.05 13.71 28.98
C ARG A 234 1.42 13.99 28.69
N THR A 235 2.26 12.97 28.71
CA THR A 235 3.69 13.10 28.41
C THR A 235 3.89 13.43 26.93
N ILE A 236 3.23 12.68 26.02
CA ILE A 236 3.24 12.94 24.57
C ILE A 236 2.84 14.39 24.29
N TYR A 237 1.69 14.83 24.83
CA TYR A 237 1.21 16.20 24.67
C TYR A 237 2.24 17.25 25.12
N LYS A 238 2.85 17.07 26.31
CA LYS A 238 3.85 18.01 26.84
C LYS A 238 5.10 18.08 25.96
N VAL A 239 5.58 16.92 25.52
CA VAL A 239 6.76 16.82 24.64
C VAL A 239 6.48 17.54 23.33
N THR A 240 5.37 17.24 22.66
CA THR A 240 5.04 17.87 21.37
C THR A 240 4.83 19.37 21.50
N ARG A 241 4.15 19.84 22.56
CA ARG A 241 4.01 21.27 22.82
C ARG A 241 5.35 21.98 22.99
N SER A 242 6.30 21.34 23.68
CA SER A 242 7.66 21.88 23.84
C SER A 242 8.39 21.92 22.49
N ILE A 243 8.30 20.86 21.68
CA ILE A 243 8.88 20.82 20.32
C ILE A 243 8.33 21.95 19.45
N VAL A 244 7.00 22.14 19.41
CA VAL A 244 6.36 23.20 18.63
C VAL A 244 6.82 24.59 19.10
N LYS A 245 7.00 24.79 20.40
CA LYS A 245 7.54 26.04 20.97
C LYS A 245 8.97 26.34 20.46
N PHE A 246 9.85 25.34 20.44
CA PHE A 246 11.23 25.52 19.96
C PHE A 246 11.34 25.60 18.43
N GLN A 247 10.41 25.00 17.70
CA GLN A 247 10.38 24.93 16.23
C GLN A 247 9.36 25.88 15.59
N ARG A 248 8.98 26.98 16.25
CA ARG A 248 7.95 27.89 15.75
C ARG A 248 8.24 28.41 14.33
N ASP A 249 9.48 28.80 14.06
CA ASP A 249 9.91 29.27 12.75
C ASP A 249 9.72 28.22 11.63
N PHE A 250 9.92 26.93 11.93
CA PHE A 250 9.64 25.84 10.99
C PHE A 250 8.16 25.74 10.65
N PHE A 251 7.28 25.86 11.66
CA PHE A 251 5.84 25.81 11.42
C PHE A 251 5.30 27.07 10.73
N ASP A 252 5.98 28.23 10.88
CA ASP A 252 5.57 29.50 10.28
C ASP A 252 6.07 29.66 8.83
N TYR A 253 7.31 29.29 8.55
CA TYR A 253 8.00 29.58 7.28
C TYR A 253 8.41 28.32 6.48
N GLY A 254 8.21 27.12 7.04
CA GLY A 254 8.48 25.86 6.38
C GLY A 254 9.86 25.25 6.66
N ILE A 255 10.22 24.22 5.89
CA ILE A 255 11.35 23.32 6.19
C ILE A 255 12.72 24.00 6.23
N GLU A 256 12.89 25.11 5.52
CA GLU A 256 14.15 25.87 5.49
C GLU A 256 14.50 26.51 6.84
N TYR A 257 13.52 26.69 7.72
CA TYR A 257 13.66 27.33 9.03
C TYR A 257 13.73 26.31 10.18
N LEU A 258 13.93 25.03 9.86
CA LEU A 258 14.12 23.97 10.83
C LEU A 258 15.42 24.18 11.62
N LYS A 259 15.31 24.29 12.94
CA LYS A 259 16.47 24.49 13.82
C LYS A 259 16.91 23.16 14.44
N PRO A 260 18.21 22.89 14.58
CA PRO A 260 18.68 21.77 15.39
C PRO A 260 18.15 21.90 16.83
N LEU A 261 17.52 20.86 17.37
CA LEU A 261 16.99 20.82 18.74
C LEU A 261 17.50 19.55 19.44
N VAL A 262 18.09 19.72 20.63
CA VAL A 262 18.63 18.61 21.41
C VAL A 262 17.57 18.12 22.39
N LEU A 263 17.47 16.80 22.58
CA LEU A 263 16.49 16.20 23.51
C LEU A 263 16.66 16.71 24.94
N ARG A 264 17.88 17.11 25.33
CA ARG A 264 18.17 17.76 26.61
C ARG A 264 17.40 19.07 26.80
N ASP A 265 17.28 19.89 25.76
CA ASP A 265 16.60 21.19 25.86
C ASP A 265 15.10 21.00 26.15
N ILE A 266 14.49 19.97 25.53
CA ILE A 266 13.10 19.57 25.80
C ILE A 266 12.98 18.97 27.21
N ALA A 267 13.92 18.11 27.60
CA ALA A 267 13.96 17.47 28.92
C ALA A 267 14.02 18.50 30.06
N GLU A 268 14.79 19.57 29.89
CA GLU A 268 14.88 20.70 30.83
C GLU A 268 13.57 21.50 30.88
N ASP A 269 12.96 21.83 29.73
CA ASP A 269 11.70 22.59 29.65
C ASP A 269 10.53 21.87 30.34
N ILE A 270 10.44 20.54 30.18
CA ILE A 270 9.34 19.74 30.76
C ILE A 270 9.69 19.05 32.09
N GLN A 271 10.92 19.22 32.58
CA GLN A 271 11.46 18.60 33.80
C GLN A 271 11.34 17.07 33.82
N MET A 272 11.76 16.42 32.74
CA MET A 272 11.77 14.95 32.60
C MET A 272 13.13 14.45 32.18
N HIS A 273 13.39 13.14 32.36
CA HIS A 273 14.64 12.55 31.88
C HIS A 273 14.66 12.44 30.35
N GLU A 274 15.82 12.69 29.75
CA GLU A 274 16.05 12.57 28.31
C GLU A 274 15.64 11.21 27.74
N SER A 275 15.88 10.13 28.49
CA SER A 275 15.46 8.76 28.12
C SER A 275 13.94 8.61 27.97
N THR A 276 13.16 9.41 28.71
CA THR A 276 11.70 9.43 28.58
C THR A 276 11.27 10.18 27.32
N ILE A 277 11.95 11.30 26.99
CA ILE A 277 11.69 12.06 25.76
C ILE A 277 12.00 11.20 24.54
N SER A 278 13.19 10.59 24.49
CA SER A 278 13.63 9.74 23.38
C SER A 278 12.63 8.60 23.09
N ARG A 279 12.13 7.93 24.13
CA ARG A 279 11.12 6.88 24.00
C ARG A 279 9.78 7.41 23.48
N VAL A 280 9.41 8.61 23.90
CA VAL A 280 8.16 9.25 23.51
C VAL A 280 8.21 9.77 22.09
N THR A 281 9.36 10.23 21.58
CA THR A 281 9.49 10.74 20.20
C THR A 281 9.68 9.62 19.17
N THR A 282 10.10 8.42 19.59
CA THR A 282 10.34 7.29 18.69
C THR A 282 9.02 6.68 18.22
N ASN A 283 8.87 6.45 16.91
CA ASN A 283 7.66 5.88 16.28
C ASN A 283 6.37 6.65 16.65
N LYS A 284 6.45 7.98 16.67
CA LYS A 284 5.29 8.88 16.77
C LYS A 284 5.24 9.77 15.54
N TYR A 285 4.05 9.96 15.00
CA TYR A 285 3.82 10.86 13.88
C TYR A 285 2.98 12.06 14.32
N VAL A 286 3.32 13.23 13.81
CA VAL A 286 2.70 14.54 14.06
C VAL A 286 2.31 15.17 12.74
#